data_AF-A0A356TQZ6-F1
#
_entry.id   AF-A0A356TQZ6-F1
#
_cell.length_a   1.000
_cell.length_b   1.000
_cell.length_c   1.000
_cell.angle_alpha   90.00
_cell.angle_beta   90.00
_cell.angle_gamma   90.00
#
_symmetry.space_group_name_H-M   'P 1'
#
loop_
_entity.id
_entity.type
_entity.pdbx_description
1 polymer ?
#
loop_
_entity_poly.entity_id
_entity_poly.type
_entity_poly.pdbx_seq_one_letter_code
_entity_poly.pdbx_strand_id
1 'polypeptide(L)'
;MAVGDWVEVIYYVRLNTPGSFDGLGYLALRFPGEDAFTPVVDSSELMMRTTPNADTRVDHILFGPWASSNRSDFTVRFADFELYEGDARAHLLSR
;
A
#
# COMPACT_ATOMS: atom_id res chain seq x y z
N MET A 1 2.62 11.56 -17.26
CA MET A 1 1.32 11.76 -16.59
C MET A 1 0.85 13.17 -16.84
N ALA A 2 -0.34 13.29 -17.42
CA ALA A 2 -1.08 14.53 -17.52
C ALA A 2 -1.93 14.75 -16.26
N VAL A 3 -2.35 16.00 -16.03
CA VAL A 3 -3.35 16.30 -14.99
C VAL A 3 -4.64 15.54 -15.33
N GLY A 4 -5.15 14.77 -14.38
CA GLY A 4 -6.39 14.01 -14.53
C GLY A 4 -6.20 12.51 -14.80
N ASP A 5 -4.96 12.08 -15.10
CA ASP A 5 -4.59 10.67 -15.17
C ASP A 5 -4.80 9.97 -13.82
N TRP A 6 -5.35 8.75 -13.86
CA TRP A 6 -5.53 7.91 -12.68
C TRP A 6 -4.38 6.91 -12.56
N VAL A 7 -3.86 6.76 -11.35
CA VAL A 7 -2.92 5.69 -11.02
C VAL A 7 -3.65 4.72 -10.11
N GLU A 8 -3.66 3.45 -10.49
CA GLU A 8 -4.20 2.40 -9.64
C GLU A 8 -3.11 1.93 -8.67
N VAL A 9 -3.53 1.68 -7.42
CA VAL A 9 -2.62 1.38 -6.32
C VAL A 9 -3.09 0.13 -5.58
N ILE A 10 -2.22 -0.86 -5.49
CA ILE A 10 -2.41 -2.02 -4.62
C ILE A 10 -1.41 -1.91 -3.47
N TYR A 11 -1.91 -1.82 -2.25
CA TYR A 11 -1.10 -1.88 -1.04
C TYR A 11 -1.48 -3.10 -0.22
N TYR A 12 -0.48 -3.83 0.25
CA TYR A 12 -0.67 -4.98 1.12
C TYR A 12 0.36 -4.98 2.23
N VAL A 13 -0.09 -5.36 3.43
CA VAL A 13 0.75 -5.49 4.61
C VAL A 13 0.41 -6.80 5.32
N ARG A 14 1.46 -7.52 5.74
CA ARG A 14 1.34 -8.66 6.64
C ARG A 14 2.18 -8.40 7.87
N LEU A 15 1.55 -8.38 9.03
CA LEU A 15 2.27 -8.32 10.30
C LEU A 15 3.15 -9.56 10.46
N ASN A 16 4.36 -9.35 10.93
CA ASN A 16 5.30 -10.41 11.28
C ASN A 16 4.84 -11.18 12.53
N THR A 17 5.26 -12.44 12.67
CA THR A 17 5.21 -13.18 13.94
C THR A 17 6.00 -12.39 14.99
N PRO A 18 5.48 -12.15 16.21
CA PRO A 18 6.18 -11.34 17.20
C PRO A 18 7.62 -11.81 17.45
N GLY A 19 8.59 -10.91 17.24
CA GLY A 19 10.03 -11.21 17.40
C GLY A 19 10.70 -11.87 16.19
N SER A 20 9.99 -12.07 15.07
CA SER A 20 10.51 -12.64 13.82
C SER A 20 10.54 -11.60 12.71
N PHE A 21 11.45 -11.78 11.75
CA PHE A 21 11.55 -10.99 10.52
C PHE A 21 10.85 -11.71 9.37
N ASP A 22 9.53 -11.88 9.47
CA ASP A 22 8.70 -12.58 8.47
C ASP A 22 7.50 -11.73 8.00
N GLY A 23 7.46 -10.45 8.38
CA GLY A 23 6.47 -9.49 7.91
C GLY A 23 6.70 -9.11 6.45
N LEU A 24 5.64 -8.59 5.83
CA LEU A 24 5.64 -8.18 4.42
C LEU A 24 5.04 -6.79 4.27
N GLY A 25 5.64 -5.99 3.39
CA GLY A 25 5.09 -4.75 2.87
C GLY A 25 5.18 -4.78 1.35
N TYR A 26 4.07 -4.57 0.68
CA TYR A 26 3.97 -4.63 -0.77
C TYR A 26 3.19 -3.44 -1.30
N LEU A 27 3.72 -2.80 -2.34
CA LEU A 27 3.06 -1.73 -3.08
C LEU A 27 3.30 -1.97 -4.57
N ALA A 28 2.22 -1.97 -5.35
CA ALA A 28 2.28 -1.98 -6.80
C ALA A 28 1.41 -0.88 -7.38
N LEU A 29 1.85 -0.33 -8.51
CA LEU A 29 1.19 0.74 -9.23
C LEU A 29 0.90 0.30 -10.67
N ARG A 30 -0.23 0.72 -11.23
CA ARG A 30 -0.49 0.64 -12.67
C ARG A 30 -0.76 2.05 -13.18
N PHE A 31 0.08 2.53 -14.09
CA PHE A 31 -0.08 3.83 -14.72
C PHE A 31 -1.06 3.76 -15.89
N PRO A 32 -1.68 4.89 -16.31
CA PRO A 32 -2.56 4.90 -17.46
C PRO A 32 -1.87 4.36 -18.72
N GLY A 33 -2.51 3.42 -19.40
CA GLY A 33 -1.99 2.79 -20.61
C GLY A 33 -1.03 1.62 -20.38
N GLU A 34 -0.78 1.25 -19.12
CA GLU A 34 -0.07 0.01 -18.80
C GLU A 34 -1.04 -1.16 -18.66
N ASP A 35 -0.65 -2.33 -19.17
CA ASP A 35 -1.47 -3.55 -19.13
C ASP A 35 -1.30 -4.32 -17.82
N ALA A 36 -0.32 -3.97 -16.99
CA ALA A 36 0.03 -4.71 -15.78
C ALA A 36 0.48 -3.80 -14.65
N PHE A 37 0.29 -4.28 -13.42
CA PHE A 37 0.84 -3.64 -12.23
C PHE A 37 2.35 -3.86 -12.13
N THR A 38 3.07 -2.78 -11.80
CA THR A 38 4.50 -2.81 -11.51
C THR A 38 4.72 -2.74 -10.00
N PRO A 39 5.37 -3.74 -9.37
CA PRO A 39 5.77 -3.66 -7.97
C PRO A 39 6.80 -2.53 -7.78
N VAL A 40 6.51 -1.60 -6.87
CA VAL A 40 7.42 -0.50 -6.49
C VAL A 40 8.01 -0.70 -5.09
N VAL A 41 7.30 -1.43 -4.23
CA VAL A 41 7.82 -1.92 -2.95
C VAL A 41 7.52 -3.41 -2.86
N ASP A 42 8.55 -4.20 -2.63
CA ASP A 42 8.44 -5.60 -2.25
C ASP A 42 9.44 -5.85 -1.12
N SER A 43 9.02 -5.45 0.09
CA SER A 43 9.84 -5.59 1.30
C SER A 43 9.44 -6.87 2.01
N SER A 44 10.37 -7.82 1.99
CA SER A 44 10.35 -8.99 2.85
C SER A 44 11.14 -8.71 4.14
N GLU A 45 10.96 -9.59 5.12
CA GLU A 45 11.70 -9.56 6.38
C GLU A 45 11.45 -8.29 7.23
N LEU A 46 10.21 -7.80 7.23
CA LEU A 46 9.85 -6.67 8.10
C LEU A 46 9.55 -7.15 9.52
N MET A 47 9.99 -6.39 10.53
CA MET A 47 9.59 -6.56 11.92
C MET A 47 8.80 -5.34 12.39
N MET A 48 7.48 -5.49 12.51
CA MET A 48 6.53 -4.49 12.99
C MET A 48 6.12 -4.76 14.45
N ARG A 49 6.17 -6.04 14.85
CA ARG A 49 5.84 -6.57 16.18
C ARG A 49 7.05 -7.23 16.82
N THR A 50 7.20 -6.95 18.09
CA THR A 50 8.17 -7.50 19.04
C THR A 50 7.40 -8.15 20.18
N THR A 51 8.07 -8.88 21.07
CA THR A 51 7.42 -9.53 22.22
C THR A 51 6.62 -8.53 23.10
N PRO A 52 7.12 -7.32 23.40
CA PRO A 52 6.36 -6.33 24.18
C PRO A 52 5.08 -5.80 23.52
N ASN A 53 4.92 -5.93 22.20
CA ASN A 53 3.74 -5.44 21.46
C ASN A 53 3.17 -6.54 20.54
N ALA A 54 3.16 -7.78 21.02
CA ALA A 54 2.70 -8.96 20.26
C ALA A 54 1.24 -8.83 19.78
N ASP A 55 0.40 -8.16 20.56
CA ASP A 55 -1.03 -8.00 20.30
C ASP A 55 -1.38 -6.84 19.37
N THR A 56 -0.39 -6.08 18.87
CA THR A 56 -0.62 -5.02 17.89
C THR A 56 -1.32 -5.59 16.65
N ARG A 57 -2.32 -4.85 16.16
CA ARG A 57 -3.10 -5.17 14.97
C ARG A 57 -3.01 -4.00 14.00
N VAL A 58 -3.29 -4.27 12.73
CA VAL A 58 -3.62 -3.19 11.79
C VAL A 58 -5.02 -2.71 12.16
N ASP A 59 -5.13 -1.49 12.67
CA ASP A 59 -6.35 -0.93 13.26
C ASP A 59 -6.90 0.25 12.45
N HIS A 60 -6.06 0.95 11.70
CA HIS A 60 -6.47 2.06 10.84
C HIS A 60 -5.68 2.07 9.52
N ILE A 61 -6.32 2.63 8.49
CA ILE A 61 -5.67 3.00 7.24
C ILE A 61 -5.45 4.51 7.31
N LEU A 62 -4.19 4.94 7.38
CA LEU A 62 -3.87 6.35 7.25
C LEU A 62 -3.90 6.69 5.76
N PHE A 63 -4.90 7.45 5.36
CA PHE A 63 -5.11 7.82 3.97
C PHE A 63 -5.22 9.33 3.82
N GLY A 64 -4.45 9.87 2.87
CA GLY A 64 -4.55 11.27 2.49
C GLY A 64 -3.24 11.80 1.91
N PRO A 65 -3.30 12.90 1.15
CA PRO A 65 -2.09 13.53 0.66
C PRO A 65 -1.34 14.17 1.84
N TRP A 66 -0.09 13.77 2.05
CA TRP A 66 0.83 14.49 2.91
C TRP A 66 1.74 15.36 2.04
N ALA A 67 1.51 16.67 2.03
CA ALA A 67 2.36 17.63 1.34
C ALA A 67 3.26 18.35 2.35
N SER A 68 4.43 17.79 2.66
CA SER A 68 5.36 18.39 3.63
C SER A 68 6.09 19.63 3.11
N SER A 69 6.06 19.91 1.80
CA SER A 69 6.92 20.94 1.17
C SER A 69 6.37 21.58 -0.11
N ASN A 70 5.07 21.51 -0.37
CA ASN A 70 4.51 22.09 -1.60
C ASN A 70 4.59 23.63 -1.58
N ARG A 71 5.03 24.20 -2.72
CA ARG A 71 5.10 25.66 -2.95
C ARG A 71 3.86 26.22 -3.67
N SER A 72 2.89 25.36 -3.97
CA SER A 72 1.74 25.68 -4.82
C SER A 72 0.47 24.98 -4.32
N ASP A 73 -0.68 25.56 -4.64
CA ASP A 73 -1.99 24.94 -4.44
C ASP A 73 -2.10 23.66 -5.28
N PHE A 74 -2.76 22.64 -4.72
CA PHE A 74 -2.94 21.36 -5.40
C PHE A 74 -4.31 20.76 -5.07
N THR A 75 -4.76 19.84 -5.93
CA THR A 75 -5.99 19.07 -5.73
C THR A 75 -5.69 17.62 -6.05
N VAL A 76 -6.12 16.72 -5.17
CA VAL A 76 -6.01 15.27 -5.38
C VAL A 76 -7.43 14.69 -5.36
N ARG A 77 -7.69 13.74 -6.24
CA ARG A 77 -8.92 12.95 -6.25
C ARG A 77 -8.58 11.50 -5.98
N PHE A 78 -9.48 10.83 -5.29
CA PHE A 78 -9.37 9.41 -5.00
C PHE A 78 -10.71 8.75 -5.31
N ALA A 79 -10.69 7.52 -5.83
CA ALA A 79 -11.85 6.77 -6.25
C ALA A 79 -11.60 5.26 -6.10
N ASP A 80 -12.67 4.47 -6.21
CA ASP A 80 -12.63 3.01 -6.35
C ASP A 80 -11.85 2.27 -5.25
N PHE A 81 -12.08 2.67 -3.99
CA PHE A 81 -11.48 2.00 -2.84
C PHE A 81 -12.08 0.62 -2.61
N GLU A 82 -11.20 -0.37 -2.54
CA GLU A 82 -11.53 -1.74 -2.16
C GLU A 82 -10.65 -2.15 -0.96
N LEU A 83 -11.25 -2.75 0.06
CA LEU A 83 -10.53 -3.27 1.24
C LEU A 83 -10.83 -4.76 1.40
N TYR A 84 -9.76 -5.54 1.56
CA TYR A 84 -9.82 -6.98 1.69
C TYR A 84 -9.21 -7.43 3.02
N GLU A 85 -9.82 -8.43 3.65
CA GLU A 85 -9.20 -9.16 4.75
C GLU A 85 -8.28 -10.25 4.16
N GLY A 86 -7.01 -10.27 4.57
CA GLY A 86 -6.02 -11.24 4.09
C GLY A 86 -5.28 -10.81 2.82
N ASP A 87 -4.63 -11.77 2.16
CA ASP A 87 -3.81 -11.53 0.96
C ASP A 87 -4.64 -11.68 -0.32
N ALA A 88 -5.08 -10.54 -0.88
CA ALA A 88 -5.82 -10.49 -2.15
C ALA A 88 -4.93 -10.16 -3.36
N ARG A 89 -3.60 -10.10 -3.20
CA ARG A 89 -2.70 -9.58 -4.26
C ARG A 89 -2.81 -10.35 -5.56
N ALA A 90 -2.85 -11.68 -5.52
CA ALA A 90 -2.95 -12.50 -6.73
C ALA A 90 -4.22 -12.21 -7.53
N HIS A 91 -5.34 -11.96 -6.85
CA HIS A 91 -6.59 -11.55 -7.50
C HIS A 91 -6.44 -10.17 -8.15
N LEU A 92 -5.96 -9.18 -7.38
CA LEU A 92 -5.88 -7.79 -7.83
C LEU A 92 -4.84 -7.57 -8.94
N LEU A 93 -3.71 -8.29 -8.91
CA LEU A 93 -2.67 -8.21 -9.93
C LEU A 93 -3.05 -8.86 -11.26
N SER A 94 -4.14 -9.63 -11.30
CA SER A 94 -4.64 -10.30 -12.51
C SER A 94 -5.78 -9.56 -13.22
N ARG A 95 -6.25 -8.44 -12.64
CA ARG A 95 -7.26 -7.55 -13.23
C ARG A 95 -6.60 -6.54 -14.15
#